data_AF-A0A519SCC6-F1
#
_entry.id   AF-A0A519SCC6-F1
#
_cell.length_a   1.000
_cell.length_b   1.000
_cell.length_c   1.000
_cell.angle_alpha   90.00
_cell.angle_beta   90.00
_cell.angle_gamma   90.00
#
_symmetry.space_group_name_H-M   'P 1'
#
loop_
_entity.id
_entity.type
_entity.pdbx_description
1 polymer ?
#
loop_
_entity_poly.entity_id
_entity_poly.type
_entity_poly.pdbx_seq_one_letter_code
_entity_poly.pdbx_strand_id
1 'polypeptide(L)'
;ANIFAVEMEPNNYLQLKKNILQFKNAQPIFGAIYDEEKNFTISNTELAYNFKIGTIEDEFDAFTVATLTMHDLIASHHIVEIDLLKIGIEGAEERILRNNNEWLKVVKSILIEIHEPYGFEDLKKDLGPFNFKLFPIGYEGLNMIYAVREWQSNGFRSN
;
A
#
# COMPACT_ATOMS: atom_id res chain seq x y z
N ALA A 1 -13.63 -6.93 12.97
CA ALA A 1 -12.65 -6.53 11.95
C ALA A 1 -11.39 -6.04 12.65
N ASN A 2 -10.20 -6.43 12.19
CA ASN A 2 -8.93 -5.87 12.63
C ASN A 2 -8.45 -4.87 11.57
N ILE A 3 -7.85 -3.76 12.00
CA ILE A 3 -7.36 -2.70 11.12
C ILE A 3 -5.86 -2.53 11.38
N PHE A 4 -5.06 -2.61 10.32
CA PHE A 4 -3.63 -2.30 10.36
C PHE A 4 -3.43 -1.06 9.48
N ALA A 5 -2.95 0.02 10.07
CA ALA A 5 -2.76 1.30 9.38
C ALA A 5 -1.27 1.62 9.35
N VAL A 6 -0.69 1.66 8.15
CA VAL A 6 0.73 1.91 7.93
C VAL A 6 0.92 3.36 7.50
N GLU A 7 1.86 4.06 8.13
CA GLU A 7 2.21 5.44 7.82
C GLU A 7 3.72 5.65 7.98
N MET A 8 4.34 6.30 7.00
CA MET A 8 5.78 6.50 6.95
C MET A 8 6.21 7.88 7.44
N GLU A 9 5.35 8.90 7.32
CA GLU A 9 5.69 10.26 7.74
C GLU A 9 5.51 10.40 9.27
N PRO A 10 6.55 10.85 10.01
CA PRO A 10 6.51 10.87 11.47
C PRO A 10 5.34 11.64 12.08
N ASN A 11 5.01 12.83 11.56
CA ASN A 11 3.93 13.65 12.13
C ASN A 11 2.55 13.04 11.85
N ASN A 12 2.31 12.53 10.66
CA ASN A 12 1.11 11.80 10.27
C ASN A 12 0.97 10.53 11.10
N TYR A 13 2.07 9.81 11.38
CA TYR A 13 2.04 8.65 12.25
C TYR A 13 1.66 9.00 13.70
N LEU A 14 2.17 10.13 14.22
CA LEU A 14 1.77 10.64 15.53
C LEU A 14 0.27 10.99 15.55
N GLN A 15 -0.25 11.58 14.48
CA GLN A 15 -1.67 11.89 14.36
C GLN A 15 -2.52 10.62 14.22
N LEU A 16 -2.09 9.64 13.43
CA LEU A 16 -2.71 8.34 13.29
C LEU A 16 -2.89 7.68 14.66
N LYS A 17 -1.82 7.61 15.48
CA LYS A 17 -1.88 7.05 16.83
C LYS A 17 -2.94 7.72 17.71
N LYS A 18 -3.09 9.05 17.64
CA LYS A 18 -4.12 9.77 18.37
C LYS A 18 -5.51 9.46 17.84
N ASN A 19 -5.68 9.46 16.52
CA ASN A 19 -6.97 9.24 15.86
C ASN A 19 -7.54 7.85 16.16
N ILE A 20 -6.68 6.84 16.28
CA ILE A 20 -7.12 5.46 16.51
C ILE A 20 -7.02 4.98 17.97
N LEU A 21 -6.59 5.84 18.90
CA LEU A 21 -6.28 5.48 20.28
C LEU A 21 -7.40 4.71 21.00
N GLN A 22 -8.66 5.04 20.72
CA GLN A 22 -9.83 4.42 21.34
C GLN A 22 -10.22 3.06 20.75
N PHE A 23 -9.69 2.68 19.59
CA PHE A 23 -10.08 1.46 18.89
C PHE A 23 -9.10 0.33 19.22
N LYS A 24 -9.55 -0.63 20.04
CA LYS A 24 -8.74 -1.79 20.47
C LYS A 24 -8.33 -2.73 19.33
N ASN A 25 -9.05 -2.66 18.22
CA ASN A 25 -8.88 -3.49 17.03
C ASN A 25 -8.16 -2.76 15.89
N ALA A 26 -7.60 -1.57 16.14
CA ALA A 26 -6.81 -0.81 15.18
C ALA A 26 -5.37 -0.68 15.66
N GLN A 27 -4.41 -1.02 14.80
CA GLN A 27 -2.99 -1.00 15.10
C GLN A 27 -2.28 -0.04 14.14
N PRO A 28 -1.59 1.00 14.66
CA PRO A 28 -0.73 1.85 13.86
C PRO A 28 0.62 1.17 13.66
N ILE A 29 1.14 1.21 12.44
CA ILE A 29 2.44 0.66 12.06
C ILE A 29 3.25 1.77 11.42
N PHE A 30 4.47 1.99 11.91
CA PHE A 30 5.38 2.97 11.32
C PHE A 30 6.26 2.29 10.28
N GLY A 31 6.23 2.79 9.05
CA GLY A 31 7.02 2.23 7.94
C GLY A 31 6.46 2.63 6.58
N ALA A 32 7.26 2.44 5.54
CA ALA A 32 6.84 2.66 4.15
C ALA A 32 6.54 1.32 3.46
N ILE A 33 5.40 1.18 2.78
CA ILE A 33 5.14 -0.05 2.02
C ILE A 33 5.89 -0.02 0.71
N TYR A 34 6.65 -1.08 0.45
CA TYR A 34 7.45 -1.23 -0.75
C TYR A 34 7.59 -2.70 -1.18
N ASP A 35 8.20 -2.96 -2.33
CA ASP A 35 8.36 -4.32 -2.86
C ASP A 35 9.54 -5.10 -2.27
N GLU A 36 10.43 -4.42 -1.54
CA GLU A 36 11.59 -4.99 -0.86
C GLU A 36 11.96 -4.19 0.39
N GLU A 37 12.66 -4.83 1.33
CA GLU A 37 13.20 -4.21 2.54
C GLU A 37 14.43 -3.34 2.24
N LYS A 38 14.40 -2.09 2.69
CA LYS A 38 15.50 -1.10 2.64
C LYS A 38 15.13 0.10 3.49
N ASN A 39 16.05 1.06 3.61
CA ASN A 39 15.72 2.36 4.21
C ASN A 39 15.67 3.43 3.12
N PHE A 40 14.66 4.29 3.20
CA PHE A 40 14.54 5.50 2.41
C PHE A 40 14.92 6.70 3.23
N THR A 41 15.59 7.66 2.61
CA THR A 41 15.67 9.03 3.12
C THR A 41 14.69 9.86 2.30
N ILE A 42 13.68 10.39 2.98
CA ILE A 42 12.67 11.26 2.40
C ILE A 42 13.07 12.68 2.77
N SER A 43 13.29 13.56 1.79
CA SER A 43 13.46 15.00 2.01
C SER A 43 12.36 15.77 1.30
N ASN A 44 12.00 16.95 1.81
CA ASN A 44 11.00 17.85 1.21
C ASN A 44 11.33 18.27 -0.23
N THR A 45 12.55 18.01 -0.72
CA THR A 45 13.00 18.39 -2.05
C THR A 45 13.09 17.24 -3.05
N GLU A 46 13.24 15.98 -2.63
CA GLU A 46 13.31 14.82 -3.54
C GLU A 46 13.29 13.48 -2.76
N LEU A 47 12.74 12.43 -3.37
CA LEU A 47 12.90 11.04 -2.91
C LEU A 47 14.36 10.60 -3.15
N ALA A 48 15.25 10.85 -2.20
CA ALA A 48 16.65 10.46 -2.29
C ALA A 48 16.80 8.94 -2.09
N TYR A 49 16.81 8.22 -3.20
CA TYR A 49 17.09 6.80 -3.22
C TYR A 49 18.58 6.53 -2.98
N ASN A 50 18.88 5.78 -1.92
CA ASN A 50 20.18 5.27 -1.45
C ASN A 50 20.89 6.10 -0.38
N PHE A 51 21.31 5.39 0.67
CA PHE A 51 22.21 5.84 1.73
C PHE A 51 23.42 6.60 1.18
N LYS A 52 23.47 7.90 1.48
CA LYS A 52 24.72 8.60 1.73
C LYS A 52 24.70 9.06 3.17
N ILE A 53 25.69 8.60 3.95
CA ILE A 53 26.12 9.32 5.14
C ILE A 53 26.74 10.62 4.62
N GLY A 54 25.90 11.61 4.38
CA GLY A 54 26.27 13.01 4.20
C GLY A 54 26.15 13.68 5.56
N THR A 55 27.16 14.45 5.93
CA THR A 55 27.20 15.25 7.15
C THR A 55 25.89 16.03 7.34
N ILE A 56 25.29 15.85 8.52
CA ILE A 56 23.98 16.31 8.99
C ILE A 56 24.00 17.84 9.19
N GLU A 57 24.32 18.61 8.15
CA GLU A 57 24.44 20.07 8.33
C GLU A 57 23.49 20.90 7.45
N ASP A 58 22.85 20.37 6.41
CA ASP A 58 22.05 21.24 5.50
C ASP A 58 20.67 20.74 5.02
N GLU A 59 20.12 19.62 5.50
CA GLU A 59 18.73 19.22 5.17
C GLU A 59 17.82 19.30 6.41
N PHE A 60 17.16 20.44 6.61
CA PHE A 60 16.30 20.70 7.76
C PHE A 60 14.99 19.87 7.81
N ASP A 61 14.63 19.16 6.73
CA ASP A 61 13.37 18.41 6.62
C ASP A 61 13.55 17.03 5.95
N ALA A 62 14.59 16.29 6.35
CA ALA A 62 14.77 14.91 5.91
C ALA A 62 14.53 13.89 7.04
N PHE A 63 13.87 12.79 6.75
CA PHE A 63 13.74 11.66 7.67
C PHE A 63 14.05 10.34 6.99
N THR A 64 14.60 9.39 7.75
CA THR A 64 14.83 8.03 7.28
C THR A 64 13.70 7.12 7.75
N VAL A 65 13.18 6.28 6.86
CA VAL A 65 12.15 5.30 7.18
C VAL A 65 12.51 3.93 6.59
N ALA A 66 12.29 2.88 7.36
CA ALA A 66 12.42 1.51 6.88
C ALA A 66 11.19 1.14 6.05
N THR A 67 11.43 0.42 4.96
CA THR A 67 10.34 -0.19 4.19
C THR A 67 9.90 -1.50 4.83
N LEU A 68 8.64 -1.83 4.61
CA LEU A 68 8.03 -3.11 4.94
C LEU A 68 7.40 -3.65 3.66
N THR A 69 7.52 -4.95 3.42
CA THR A 69 6.75 -5.57 2.35
C THR A 69 5.36 -5.98 2.85
N MET A 70 4.42 -6.13 1.92
CA MET A 70 3.10 -6.70 2.25
C MET A 70 3.21 -8.12 2.80
N HIS A 71 4.22 -8.89 2.39
CA HIS A 71 4.48 -10.21 2.94
C HIS A 71 4.88 -10.14 4.43
N ASP A 72 5.74 -9.19 4.81
CA ASP A 72 6.19 -9.00 6.19
C ASP A 72 5.02 -8.62 7.11
N LEU A 73 4.14 -7.74 6.63
CA LEU A 73 2.93 -7.37 7.35
C LEU A 73 2.00 -8.56 7.55
N ILE A 74 1.71 -9.29 6.48
CA ILE A 74 0.82 -10.45 6.51
C ILE A 74 1.36 -11.50 7.48
N ALA A 75 2.66 -11.79 7.42
CA ALA A 75 3.30 -12.77 8.28
C ALA A 75 3.33 -12.32 9.74
N SER A 76 3.80 -11.09 10.02
CA SER A 76 3.98 -10.57 11.38
C SER A 76 2.66 -10.45 12.15
N HIS A 77 1.57 -10.18 11.44
CA HIS A 77 0.24 -10.02 12.02
C HIS A 77 -0.67 -11.23 11.81
N HIS A 78 -0.15 -12.34 11.27
CA HIS A 78 -0.88 -13.58 11.02
C HIS A 78 -2.18 -13.35 10.22
N ILE A 79 -2.12 -12.47 9.21
CA ILE A 79 -3.27 -12.09 8.40
C ILE A 79 -3.59 -13.24 7.45
N VAL A 80 -4.75 -13.86 7.62
CA VAL A 80 -5.22 -14.93 6.72
C VAL A 80 -5.87 -14.36 5.46
N GLU A 81 -6.57 -13.23 5.60
CA GLU A 81 -7.35 -12.61 4.55
C GLU A 81 -7.49 -11.11 4.80
N ILE A 82 -7.54 -10.33 3.72
CA ILE A 82 -7.78 -8.89 3.72
C ILE A 82 -9.10 -8.63 2.99
N ASP A 83 -10.16 -8.35 3.75
CA ASP A 83 -11.48 -8.04 3.18
C ASP A 83 -11.45 -6.74 2.35
N LEU A 84 -10.74 -5.73 2.85
CA LEU A 84 -10.58 -4.43 2.23
C LEU A 84 -9.14 -3.92 2.46
N LEU A 85 -8.44 -3.65 1.36
CA LEU A 85 -7.15 -2.96 1.37
C LEU A 85 -7.33 -1.55 0.83
N LYS A 86 -6.96 -0.53 1.60
CA LYS A 86 -6.86 0.84 1.08
C LYS A 86 -5.41 1.12 0.71
N ILE A 87 -5.16 1.64 -0.49
CA ILE A 87 -3.84 2.07 -0.96
C ILE A 87 -3.94 3.56 -1.32
N GLY A 88 -3.19 4.39 -0.62
CA GLY A 88 -3.03 5.81 -0.91
C GLY A 88 -1.56 6.15 -0.72
N ILE A 89 -0.72 5.61 -1.61
CA ILE A 89 0.73 5.79 -1.60
C ILE A 89 1.06 6.59 -2.84
N GLU A 90 1.88 7.62 -2.71
CA GLU A 90 2.29 8.46 -3.83
C GLU A 90 3.63 7.94 -4.39
N GLY A 91 3.62 7.35 -5.59
CA GLY A 91 4.83 7.04 -6.36
C GLY A 91 5.42 5.63 -6.17
N ALA A 92 4.74 4.73 -5.44
CA ALA A 92 5.20 3.34 -5.27
C ALA A 92 4.17 2.28 -5.71
N GLU A 93 3.03 2.69 -6.27
CA GLU A 93 1.94 1.82 -6.69
C GLU A 93 2.42 0.77 -7.69
N GLU A 94 3.16 1.20 -8.71
CA GLU A 94 3.77 0.29 -9.68
C GLU A 94 4.62 -0.77 -8.98
N ARG A 95 5.48 -0.36 -8.05
CA ARG A 95 6.43 -1.26 -7.39
C ARG A 95 5.69 -2.33 -6.59
N ILE A 96 4.73 -1.92 -5.76
CA ILE A 96 4.03 -2.83 -4.84
C ILE A 96 3.04 -3.74 -5.57
N LEU A 97 2.48 -3.31 -6.70
CA LEU A 97 1.49 -4.07 -7.46
C LEU A 97 2.11 -4.94 -8.55
N ARG A 98 3.29 -4.57 -9.07
CA ARG A 98 3.98 -5.32 -10.14
C ARG A 98 4.98 -6.34 -9.61
N ASN A 99 5.66 -6.04 -8.52
CA ASN A 99 6.74 -6.88 -7.97
C ASN A 99 6.30 -7.53 -6.67
N ASN A 100 6.72 -8.78 -6.46
CA ASN A 100 6.43 -9.53 -5.23
C ASN A 100 4.95 -9.41 -4.80
N ASN A 101 4.03 -9.52 -5.76
CA ASN A 101 2.63 -9.14 -5.61
C ASN A 101 1.72 -10.32 -5.19
N GLU A 102 2.31 -11.44 -4.78
CA GLU A 102 1.59 -12.67 -4.45
C GLU A 102 0.64 -12.53 -3.26
N TRP A 103 0.90 -11.56 -2.39
CA TRP A 103 0.02 -11.14 -1.31
C TRP A 103 -1.36 -10.71 -1.80
N LEU A 104 -1.51 -10.30 -3.07
CA LEU A 104 -2.81 -9.99 -3.64
C LEU A 104 -3.77 -11.18 -3.54
N LYS A 105 -3.27 -12.43 -3.55
CA LYS A 105 -4.11 -13.66 -3.46
C LYS A 105 -5.02 -13.71 -2.23
N VAL A 106 -4.62 -13.07 -1.13
CA VAL A 106 -5.43 -13.03 0.11
C VAL A 106 -6.27 -11.76 0.24
N VAL A 107 -6.29 -10.90 -0.78
CA VAL A 107 -7.06 -9.65 -0.81
C VAL A 107 -8.36 -9.85 -1.59
N LYS A 108 -9.48 -9.48 -0.98
CA LYS A 108 -10.83 -9.55 -1.59
C LYS A 108 -11.19 -8.28 -2.35
N SER A 109 -10.89 -7.11 -1.80
CA SER A 109 -11.17 -5.83 -2.44
C SER A 109 -10.11 -4.79 -2.12
N ILE A 110 -9.91 -3.87 -3.07
CA ILE A 110 -8.92 -2.79 -3.00
C ILE A 110 -9.62 -1.48 -3.28
N LEU A 111 -9.36 -0.46 -2.47
CA LEU A 111 -9.67 0.93 -2.77
C LEU A 111 -8.33 1.66 -2.94
N ILE A 112 -8.01 2.06 -4.16
CA ILE A 112 -6.71 2.65 -4.50
C ILE A 112 -6.86 4.01 -5.17
N GLU A 113 -6.00 4.94 -4.79
CA GLU A 113 -5.68 6.13 -5.58
C GLU A 113 -4.41 5.85 -6.39
N ILE A 114 -4.44 6.13 -7.70
CA ILE A 114 -3.26 5.94 -8.57
C ILE A 114 -2.68 7.29 -9.02
N HIS A 115 -1.36 7.38 -9.03
CA HIS A 115 -0.63 8.59 -9.45
C HIS A 115 0.23 8.30 -10.69
N GLU A 116 0.35 9.29 -11.58
CA GLU A 116 1.25 9.21 -12.74
C GLU A 116 2.70 8.92 -12.29
N PRO A 117 3.46 8.09 -13.04
CA PRO A 117 3.13 7.52 -14.35
C PRO A 117 2.31 6.22 -14.29
N TYR A 118 1.89 5.76 -13.11
CA TYR A 118 1.13 4.52 -12.96
C TYR A 118 -0.35 4.74 -13.25
N GLY A 119 -0.79 4.26 -14.42
CA GLY A 119 -2.13 4.53 -14.93
C GLY A 119 -3.14 3.41 -14.68
N PHE A 120 -4.40 3.67 -15.10
CA PHE A 120 -5.49 2.69 -15.02
C PHE A 120 -5.18 1.39 -15.78
N GLU A 121 -4.54 1.48 -16.95
CA GLU A 121 -4.19 0.29 -17.74
C GLU A 121 -3.05 -0.53 -17.10
N ASP A 122 -2.08 0.12 -16.44
CA ASP A 122 -1.08 -0.57 -15.63
C ASP A 122 -1.73 -1.31 -14.47
N LEU A 123 -2.61 -0.64 -13.72
CA LEU A 123 -3.37 -1.25 -12.63
C LEU A 123 -4.17 -2.47 -13.11
N LYS A 124 -4.86 -2.33 -14.24
CA LYS A 124 -5.65 -3.41 -14.84
C LYS A 124 -4.77 -4.60 -15.23
N LYS A 125 -3.59 -4.34 -15.81
CA LYS A 125 -2.62 -5.37 -16.18
C LYS A 125 -2.09 -6.10 -14.95
N ASP A 126 -1.72 -5.37 -13.91
CA ASP A 126 -1.08 -5.93 -12.72
C ASP A 126 -2.08 -6.66 -11.80
N LEU A 127 -3.34 -6.20 -11.73
CA LEU A 127 -4.40 -6.88 -10.97
C LEU A 127 -5.13 -7.99 -11.75
N GLY A 128 -5.02 -7.99 -13.08
CA GLY A 128 -5.68 -8.97 -13.97
C GLY A 128 -5.41 -10.44 -13.61
N PRO A 129 -4.15 -10.86 -13.37
CA PRO A 129 -3.81 -12.22 -12.96
C PRO A 129 -4.48 -12.69 -11.66
N PHE A 130 -4.99 -11.76 -10.86
CA PHE A 130 -5.66 -12.02 -9.59
C PHE A 130 -7.18 -11.88 -9.69
N ASN A 131 -7.76 -11.82 -10.90
CA ASN A 131 -9.20 -11.77 -11.14
C ASN A 131 -9.92 -10.59 -10.48
N PHE A 132 -9.27 -9.43 -10.39
CA PHE A 132 -9.95 -8.21 -9.97
C PHE A 132 -10.71 -7.57 -11.13
N LYS A 133 -11.92 -7.12 -10.85
CA LYS A 133 -12.68 -6.19 -11.69
C LYS A 133 -12.54 -4.78 -11.13
N LEU A 134 -12.20 -3.83 -12.00
CA LEU A 134 -11.92 -2.44 -11.65
C LEU A 134 -13.13 -1.55 -11.95
N PHE A 135 -13.41 -0.63 -11.03
CA PHE A 135 -14.46 0.36 -11.11
C PHE A 135 -13.85 1.73 -10.79
N PRO A 136 -13.61 2.59 -11.79
CA PRO A 136 -13.28 3.99 -11.55
C PRO A 136 -14.44 4.62 -10.77
N ILE A 137 -14.14 5.22 -9.61
CA ILE A 137 -15.19 5.81 -8.77
C ILE A 137 -15.26 7.34 -8.88
N GLY A 138 -14.33 7.96 -9.62
CA GLY A 138 -14.39 9.35 -10.08
C GLY A 138 -14.67 10.38 -8.97
N TYR A 139 -13.63 11.03 -8.46
CA TYR A 139 -13.76 12.19 -7.57
C TYR A 139 -12.92 13.33 -8.14
N GLU A 140 -13.41 14.58 -8.06
CA GLU A 140 -12.75 15.73 -8.69
C GLU A 140 -11.25 15.80 -8.33
N GLY A 141 -10.40 15.62 -9.34
CA GLY A 141 -8.94 15.66 -9.21
C GLY A 141 -8.27 14.39 -8.67
N LEU A 142 -9.01 13.35 -8.28
CA LEU A 142 -8.45 12.11 -7.73
C LEU A 142 -8.74 10.91 -8.65
N ASN A 143 -7.71 10.13 -8.93
CA ASN A 143 -7.82 8.90 -9.73
C ASN A 143 -8.14 7.70 -8.84
N MET A 144 -9.31 7.73 -8.23
CA MET A 144 -9.78 6.68 -7.34
C MET A 144 -10.38 5.49 -8.10
N ILE A 145 -9.95 4.28 -7.73
CA ILE A 145 -10.40 3.02 -8.31
C ILE A 145 -10.79 2.06 -7.19
N TYR A 146 -11.96 1.46 -7.32
CA TYR A 146 -12.37 0.32 -6.51
C TYR A 146 -12.16 -0.96 -7.31
N ALA A 147 -11.44 -1.93 -6.76
CA ALA A 147 -11.21 -3.23 -7.39
C ALA A 147 -11.77 -4.35 -6.51
N VAL A 148 -12.50 -5.29 -7.12
CA VAL A 148 -13.12 -6.43 -6.41
C VAL A 148 -12.74 -7.74 -7.06
N ARG A 149 -12.29 -8.72 -6.27
CA ARG A 149 -12.02 -10.07 -6.75
C ARG A 149 -13.32 -10.74 -7.18
N GLU A 150 -13.39 -11.15 -8.44
CA GLU A 150 -14.51 -11.93 -8.93
C GLU A 150 -14.45 -13.36 -8.39
N TRP A 151 -15.59 -13.87 -7.95
CA TRP A 151 -15.73 -15.27 -7.58
C TRP A 151 -15.66 -16.12 -8.84
N GLN A 152 -14.64 -16.97 -8.95
CA GLN A 152 -14.65 -18.03 -9.95
C GLN A 152 -15.67 -19.09 -9.49
N SER A 153 -16.84 -19.11 -10.12
CA SER A 153 -17.71 -20.27 -10.02
C SER A 153 -16.99 -21.44 -10.68
N ASN A 154 -16.45 -22.37 -9.89
CA ASN A 154 -16.11 -23.68 -10.41
C ASN A 154 -17.39 -24.26 -11.00
N GLY A 155 -17.43 -24.33 -12.34
CA GLY A 155 -18.59 -24.79 -13.06
C GLY A 155 -19.02 -26.15 -12.51
N PHE A 156 -20.24 -26.22 -11.98
CA PHE A 156 -20.94 -27.48 -11.86
C PHE A 156 -21.06 -28.04 -13.28
N ARG A 157 -20.14 -28.91 -13.67
CA ARG A 157 -20.36 -29.84 -14.76
C ARG A 157 -21.44 -30.80 -14.26
N SER A 158 -22.67 -30.56 -14.68
CA SER A 158 -23.71 -31.58 -14.65
C SER A 158 -23.22 -32.76 -15.49
N ASN A 159 -22.96 -33.89 -14.83
CA ASN A 159 -22.90 -35.19 -15.49
C ASN A 159 -24.28 -35.58 -16.00
#